data_AF-A0A6P7FTP5-F1
#
_entry.id   AF-A0A6P7FTP5-F1
#
_cell.length_a   1.000
_cell.length_b   1.000
_cell.length_c   1.000
_cell.angle_alpha   90.00
_cell.angle_beta   90.00
_cell.angle_gamma   90.00
#
_symmetry.space_group_name_H-M   'P 1'
#
loop_
_entity.id
_entity.type
_entity.pdbx_description
1 polymer ?
#
loop_
_entity_poly.entity_id
_entity_poly.type
_entity_poly.pdbx_seq_one_letter_code
_entity_poly.pdbx_strand_id
1 'polypeptide(L)'
;MAALSYLLIYGIIHQFVLDDSMYTGKCTVAQFDEASKVREECLKSITGAADLVNTKEIPVASPISFARKQCLLKTQINGCVEKANEVVKDCFDATQNHAIDVWKKIDTEIYDYLCGNKGRVSFTYYRREPSCWRDGVGNASETCIKNSFKSKAPLYDIAKLQDHCSEFSAYEKCMTENKPKSCPQDTIAILLPIIKSIKNGICNDIVPGADDYKQFFKQALSADFMF
;
A
#
# COMPACT_ATOMS: atom_id res chain seq x y z
N MET A 1 12.15 -6.69 -6.81
CA MET A 1 11.10 -7.17 -5.88
C MET A 1 11.28 -6.70 -4.43
N ALA A 2 12.49 -6.30 -4.00
CA ALA A 2 12.74 -5.72 -2.68
C ALA A 2 11.84 -4.51 -2.33
N ALA A 3 11.37 -3.74 -3.33
CA ALA A 3 10.54 -2.57 -3.08
C ALA A 3 9.20 -2.92 -2.40
N LEU A 4 8.48 -3.96 -2.84
CA LEU A 4 7.08 -4.19 -2.44
C LEU A 4 6.90 -4.41 -0.93
N SER A 5 7.78 -5.18 -0.30
CA SER A 5 7.77 -5.40 1.16
C SER A 5 7.90 -4.08 1.93
N TYR A 6 8.82 -3.22 1.51
CA TYR A 6 8.99 -1.91 2.11
C TYR A 6 7.77 -1.01 1.85
N LEU A 7 7.26 -0.96 0.62
CA LEU A 7 6.10 -0.14 0.29
C LEU A 7 4.87 -0.51 1.13
N LEU A 8 4.63 -1.82 1.33
CA LEU A 8 3.56 -2.34 2.18
C LEU A 8 3.74 -1.93 3.65
N ILE A 9 4.95 -2.09 4.20
CA ILE A 9 5.22 -1.81 5.62
C ILE A 9 5.15 -0.30 5.93
N TYR A 10 5.49 0.56 4.97
CA TYR A 10 5.43 2.01 5.14
C TYR A 10 4.07 2.63 4.79
N GLY A 11 3.14 1.86 4.22
CA GLY A 11 1.83 2.39 3.81
C GLY A 11 1.96 3.45 2.71
N ILE A 12 2.74 3.15 1.67
CA ILE A 12 2.94 4.05 0.52
C ILE A 12 2.47 3.44 -0.80
N ILE A 13 1.79 2.30 -0.78
CA ILE A 13 1.39 1.57 -2.00
C ILE A 13 0.53 2.44 -2.92
N HIS A 14 -0.40 3.24 -2.40
CA HIS A 14 -1.25 4.13 -3.21
C HIS A 14 -0.44 5.10 -4.08
N GLN A 15 0.76 5.47 -3.66
CA GLN A 15 1.67 6.36 -4.41
C GLN A 15 2.30 5.67 -5.63
N PHE A 16 2.35 4.33 -5.60
CA PHE A 16 2.97 3.46 -6.60
C PHE A 16 1.95 2.71 -7.46
N VAL A 17 0.70 2.58 -7.01
CA VAL A 17 -0.39 2.05 -7.85
C VAL A 17 -0.48 2.85 -9.15
N LEU A 18 -0.25 4.16 -9.11
CA LEU A 18 -0.15 5.00 -10.31
C LEU A 18 0.94 4.56 -11.29
N ASP A 19 2.11 4.22 -10.76
CA ASP A 19 3.27 3.78 -11.56
C ASP A 19 3.02 2.39 -12.16
N ASP A 20 2.35 1.48 -11.43
CA ASP A 20 1.98 0.15 -11.92
C ASP A 20 0.83 0.21 -12.95
N SER A 21 -0.06 1.19 -12.80
CA SER A 21 -1.17 1.47 -13.73
C SER A 21 -0.70 2.04 -15.07
N MET A 22 0.56 2.50 -15.17
CA MET A 22 1.17 2.98 -16.42
C MET A 22 1.12 1.96 -17.55
N TYR A 23 1.11 0.67 -17.21
CA TYR A 23 1.19 -0.41 -18.18
C TYR A 23 -0.17 -0.95 -18.62
N THR A 24 -1.27 -0.47 -18.04
CA THR A 24 -2.62 -1.01 -18.29
C THR A 24 -3.71 0.03 -18.53
N GLY A 25 -3.48 1.30 -18.18
CA GLY A 25 -4.43 2.39 -18.45
C GLY A 25 -4.40 2.90 -19.91
N LYS A 26 -5.36 3.76 -20.25
CA LYS A 26 -5.40 4.46 -21.56
C LYS A 26 -4.47 5.67 -21.64
N CYS A 27 -3.76 5.98 -20.55
CA CYS A 27 -2.93 7.16 -20.46
C CYS A 27 -1.72 7.06 -21.40
N THR A 28 -1.42 8.17 -22.06
CA THR A 28 -0.16 8.34 -22.79
C THR A 28 1.00 8.54 -21.82
N VAL A 29 2.23 8.24 -22.28
CA VAL A 29 3.45 8.54 -21.51
C VAL A 29 3.48 10.02 -21.08
N ALA A 30 3.06 10.94 -21.95
CA ALA A 30 3.02 12.37 -21.64
C ALA A 30 2.09 12.73 -20.46
N GLN A 31 0.97 12.03 -20.29
CA GLN A 31 0.06 12.26 -19.15
C GLN A 31 0.68 11.76 -17.84
N PHE A 32 1.42 10.65 -17.87
CA PHE A 32 2.14 10.17 -16.70
C PHE A 32 3.35 11.04 -16.35
N ASP A 33 4.06 11.56 -17.35
CA ASP A 33 5.13 12.54 -17.14
C ASP A 33 4.59 13.81 -16.49
N GLU A 34 3.42 14.29 -16.95
CA GLU A 34 2.76 15.46 -16.34
C GLU A 34 2.31 15.17 -14.91
N ALA A 35 1.68 14.03 -14.64
CA ALA A 35 1.30 13.65 -13.27
C ALA A 35 2.52 13.54 -12.33
N SER A 36 3.61 12.95 -12.83
CA SER A 36 4.88 12.84 -12.10
C SER A 36 5.45 14.22 -11.79
N LYS A 37 5.44 15.12 -12.79
CA LYS A 37 5.90 16.50 -12.64
C LYS A 37 5.05 17.28 -11.63
N VAL A 38 3.72 17.18 -11.71
CA VAL A 38 2.79 17.80 -10.74
C VAL A 38 3.08 17.31 -9.33
N ARG A 39 3.29 16.00 -9.14
CA ARG A 39 3.67 15.44 -7.84
C ARG A 39 4.99 16.01 -7.35
N GLU A 40 6.02 16.02 -8.19
CA GLU A 40 7.36 16.49 -7.84
C GLU A 40 7.38 17.98 -7.49
N GLU A 41 6.75 18.83 -8.29
CA GLU A 41 6.67 20.27 -8.05
C GLU A 41 5.92 20.58 -6.76
N CYS A 42 4.83 19.85 -6.51
CA CYS A 42 4.09 19.93 -5.25
C CYS A 42 4.99 19.54 -4.06
N LEU A 43 5.69 18.41 -4.12
CA LEU A 43 6.58 17.97 -3.05
C LEU A 43 7.77 18.90 -2.83
N LYS A 44 8.37 19.46 -3.90
CA LYS A 44 9.47 20.44 -3.82
C LYS A 44 9.06 21.72 -3.08
N SER A 45 7.78 22.10 -3.14
CA SER A 45 7.25 23.27 -2.43
C SER A 45 7.10 23.06 -0.91
N ILE A 46 7.16 21.81 -0.44
CA ILE A 46 7.01 21.46 0.98
C ILE A 46 8.39 21.33 1.63
N THR A 47 8.69 22.21 2.59
CA THR A 47 9.95 22.16 3.34
C THR A 47 10.14 20.80 4.01
N GLY A 48 11.23 20.12 3.66
CA GLY A 48 11.60 18.81 4.21
C GLY A 48 10.99 17.59 3.50
N ALA A 49 10.18 17.78 2.45
CA ALA A 49 9.59 16.69 1.66
C ALA A 49 10.44 16.24 0.46
N ALA A 50 11.46 17.00 0.05
CA ALA A 50 12.30 16.68 -1.10
C ALA A 50 12.93 15.27 -1.02
N ASP A 51 13.30 14.82 0.18
CA ASP A 51 13.88 13.49 0.40
C ASP A 51 12.86 12.33 0.28
N LEU A 52 11.56 12.66 0.21
CA LEU A 52 10.47 11.69 0.04
C LEU A 52 10.11 11.47 -1.43
N VAL A 53 10.61 12.32 -2.33
CA VAL A 53 10.33 12.29 -3.77
C VAL A 53 10.99 11.08 -4.46
N ASN A 54 12.09 10.57 -3.90
CA ASN A 54 12.95 9.56 -4.54
C ASN A 54 12.79 8.14 -3.97
N THR A 55 11.76 7.85 -3.18
CA THR A 55 11.64 6.57 -2.45
C THR A 55 11.19 5.37 -3.27
N LYS A 56 11.30 5.42 -4.61
CA LYS A 56 11.16 4.21 -5.44
C LYS A 56 12.29 3.21 -5.16
N GLU A 57 13.42 3.70 -4.64
CA GLU A 57 14.52 2.89 -4.13
C GLU A 57 14.46 2.87 -2.60
N ILE A 58 14.89 1.73 -2.00
CA ILE A 58 14.96 1.53 -0.54
C ILE A 58 15.46 2.84 0.10
N PRO A 59 14.75 3.44 1.07
CA PRO A 59 15.13 4.74 1.59
C PRO A 59 16.60 4.70 2.03
N VAL A 60 17.43 5.45 1.31
CA VAL A 60 18.85 5.66 1.64
C VAL A 60 18.95 6.41 2.98
N ALA A 61 17.91 7.19 3.29
CA ALA A 61 17.69 7.80 4.59
C ALA A 61 17.36 6.75 5.66
N SER A 62 17.78 7.00 6.91
CA SER A 62 17.37 6.20 8.06
C SER A 62 15.84 6.02 8.07
N PRO A 63 15.33 4.77 8.21
CA PRO A 63 13.90 4.46 8.39
C PRO A 63 13.16 5.40 9.35
N ILE A 64 13.86 5.89 10.39
CA ILE A 64 13.35 6.85 11.38
C ILE A 64 13.06 8.20 10.76
N SER A 65 14.03 8.71 10.01
CA SER A 65 13.94 10.02 9.39
C SER A 65 12.82 10.02 8.36
N PHE A 66 12.74 8.95 7.57
CA PHE A 66 11.67 8.74 6.60
C PHE A 66 10.29 8.70 7.29
N ALA A 67 10.09 7.80 8.26
CA ALA A 67 8.81 7.67 8.93
C ALA A 67 8.39 8.91 9.72
N ARG A 68 9.33 9.59 10.39
CA ARG A 68 9.03 10.87 11.07
C ARG A 68 8.58 11.94 10.09
N LYS A 69 9.27 12.08 8.97
CA LYS A 69 8.90 13.05 7.93
C LYS A 69 7.54 12.70 7.32
N GLN A 70 7.30 11.43 7.01
CA GLN A 70 6.01 10.95 6.54
C GLN A 70 4.88 11.27 7.55
N CYS A 71 5.09 11.02 8.84
CA CYS A 71 4.09 11.35 9.87
C CYS A 71 3.84 12.86 10.02
N LEU A 72 4.90 13.67 9.95
CA LEU A 72 4.78 15.14 10.09
C LEU A 72 4.13 15.80 8.87
N LEU A 73 4.33 15.21 7.68
CA LEU A 73 3.95 15.79 6.40
C LEU A 73 2.83 14.99 5.70
N LYS A 74 2.19 14.03 6.38
CA LYS A 74 1.19 13.10 5.84
C LYS A 74 0.15 13.81 4.98
N THR A 75 -0.47 14.85 5.53
CA THR A 75 -1.53 15.61 4.84
C THR A 75 -1.01 16.28 3.57
N GLN A 76 0.17 16.90 3.63
CA GLN A 76 0.75 17.59 2.48
C GLN A 76 1.20 16.60 1.39
N ILE A 77 1.79 15.46 1.77
CA ILE A 77 2.22 14.41 0.84
C ILE A 77 1.01 13.79 0.14
N ASN A 78 -0.02 13.40 0.89
CA ASN A 78 -1.24 12.84 0.32
C ASN A 78 -1.91 13.84 -0.63
N GLY A 79 -1.95 15.13 -0.28
CA GLY A 79 -2.46 16.17 -1.18
C GLY A 79 -1.66 16.30 -2.48
N CYS A 80 -0.34 16.09 -2.46
CA CYS A 80 0.47 16.07 -3.69
C CYS A 80 0.20 14.84 -4.56
N VAL A 81 -0.02 13.67 -3.94
CA VAL A 81 -0.38 12.44 -4.66
C VAL A 81 -1.77 12.58 -5.27
N GLU A 82 -2.74 13.13 -4.54
CA GLU A 82 -4.09 13.41 -5.06
C GLU A 82 -4.06 14.34 -6.28
N LYS A 83 -3.28 15.42 -6.24
CA LYS A 83 -3.11 16.31 -7.40
C LYS A 83 -2.58 15.58 -8.63
N ALA A 84 -1.65 14.65 -8.45
CA ALA A 84 -1.14 13.83 -9.54
C ALA A 84 -2.19 12.84 -10.05
N ASN A 85 -2.96 12.22 -9.15
CA ASN A 85 -4.05 11.32 -9.50
C ASN A 85 -5.10 12.03 -10.35
N GLU A 86 -5.45 13.28 -10.02
CA GLU A 86 -6.42 14.06 -10.79
C GLU A 86 -6.02 14.27 -12.25
N VAL A 87 -4.72 14.27 -12.57
CA VAL A 87 -4.22 14.38 -13.96
C VAL A 87 -4.52 13.11 -14.77
N VAL A 88 -4.51 11.95 -14.12
CA VAL A 88 -4.58 10.63 -14.78
C VAL A 88 -5.84 9.83 -14.45
N LYS A 89 -6.72 10.33 -13.58
CA LYS A 89 -7.93 9.60 -13.11
C LYS A 89 -8.84 9.16 -14.25
N ASP A 90 -8.96 9.97 -15.29
CA ASP A 90 -9.82 9.68 -16.45
C ASP A 90 -9.19 8.67 -17.41
N CYS A 91 -7.89 8.38 -17.24
CA CYS A 91 -7.21 7.30 -17.94
C CYS A 91 -7.46 5.93 -17.35
N PHE A 92 -7.87 5.90 -16.08
CA PHE A 92 -8.06 4.68 -15.33
C PHE A 92 -9.48 4.15 -15.53
N ASP A 93 -9.60 2.83 -15.66
CA ASP A 93 -10.91 2.20 -15.62
C ASP A 93 -11.47 2.16 -14.18
N ALA A 94 -12.69 1.66 -14.04
CA ALA A 94 -13.34 1.56 -12.74
C ALA A 94 -12.56 0.67 -11.75
N THR A 95 -11.90 -0.38 -12.24
CA THR A 95 -11.10 -1.31 -11.42
C THR A 95 -9.88 -0.61 -10.85
N GLN A 96 -9.14 0.13 -11.69
CA GLN A 96 -7.96 0.87 -11.29
C GLN A 96 -8.29 2.01 -10.32
N ASN A 97 -9.35 2.78 -10.60
CA ASN A 97 -9.82 3.84 -9.70
C ASN A 97 -10.26 3.28 -8.34
N HIS A 98 -10.98 2.17 -8.34
CA HIS A 98 -11.34 1.46 -7.11
C HIS A 98 -10.10 1.01 -6.33
N ALA A 99 -9.08 0.48 -7.01
CA ALA A 99 -7.84 0.06 -6.35
C ALA A 99 -7.07 1.22 -5.72
N ILE A 100 -7.03 2.38 -6.37
CA ILE A 100 -6.45 3.60 -5.80
C ILE A 100 -7.16 3.98 -4.50
N ASP A 101 -8.48 3.93 -4.48
CA ASP A 101 -9.27 4.25 -3.27
C ASP A 101 -9.04 3.25 -2.14
N VAL A 102 -8.98 1.95 -2.45
CA VAL A 102 -8.72 0.90 -1.46
C VAL A 102 -7.33 1.04 -0.86
N TRP A 103 -6.30 1.19 -1.69
CA TRP A 103 -4.92 1.37 -1.21
C TRP A 103 -4.75 2.66 -0.43
N LYS A 104 -5.43 3.75 -0.81
CA LYS A 104 -5.45 5.01 -0.05
C LYS A 104 -6.01 4.81 1.36
N LYS A 105 -7.08 4.03 1.53
CA LYS A 105 -7.64 3.69 2.85
C LYS A 105 -6.65 2.86 3.67
N ILE A 106 -6.10 1.79 3.08
CA ILE A 106 -5.10 0.91 3.73
C ILE A 106 -3.90 1.74 4.22
N ASP A 107 -3.33 2.54 3.34
CA ASP A 107 -2.18 3.38 3.66
C ASP A 107 -2.51 4.39 4.76
N THR A 108 -3.72 4.96 4.74
CA THR A 108 -4.20 5.86 5.80
C THR A 108 -4.27 5.17 7.16
N GLU A 109 -4.79 3.95 7.24
CA GLU A 109 -4.83 3.15 8.47
C GLU A 109 -3.43 2.83 8.99
N ILE A 110 -2.52 2.44 8.09
CA ILE A 110 -1.11 2.17 8.43
C ILE A 110 -0.45 3.44 8.99
N TYR A 111 -0.66 4.59 8.33
CA TYR A 111 -0.16 5.86 8.83
C TYR A 111 -0.75 6.24 10.18
N ASP A 112 -2.06 6.11 10.38
CA ASP A 112 -2.69 6.48 11.65
C ASP A 112 -2.20 5.59 12.79
N TYR A 113 -1.91 4.32 12.51
CA TYR A 113 -1.27 3.43 13.47
C TYR A 113 0.19 3.84 13.76
N LEU A 114 1.01 4.04 12.72
CA LEU A 114 2.42 4.39 12.85
C LEU A 114 2.62 5.76 13.52
N CYS A 115 1.82 6.74 13.12
CA CYS A 115 1.89 8.14 13.55
C CYS A 115 1.03 8.44 14.77
N GLY A 116 0.11 7.53 15.11
CA GLY A 116 -0.69 7.56 16.33
C GLY A 116 0.16 7.60 17.59
N ASN A 117 -0.42 8.09 18.69
CA ASN A 117 0.27 8.29 19.97
C ASN A 117 1.53 9.17 19.85
N LYS A 118 1.44 10.32 19.15
CA LYS A 118 2.54 11.27 18.91
C LYS A 118 3.76 10.63 18.20
N GLY A 119 3.52 9.67 17.31
CA GLY A 119 4.58 8.93 16.62
C GLY A 119 5.41 8.05 17.56
N ARG A 120 4.88 7.63 18.72
CA ARG A 120 5.59 6.73 19.64
C ARG A 120 5.80 5.34 19.04
N VAL A 121 4.84 4.84 18.26
CA VAL A 121 4.96 3.55 17.56
C VAL A 121 6.07 3.65 16.51
N SER A 122 5.98 4.61 15.61
CA SER A 122 7.04 4.90 14.64
C SER A 122 8.38 5.21 15.31
N PHE A 123 8.45 5.94 16.43
CA PHE A 123 9.70 6.15 17.15
C PHE A 123 10.28 4.84 17.72
N THR A 124 9.49 4.03 18.42
CA THR A 124 9.92 2.73 18.97
C THR A 124 10.29 1.73 17.89
N TYR A 125 9.60 1.76 16.76
CA TYR A 125 9.82 0.89 15.63
C TYR A 125 11.08 1.32 14.88
N TYR A 126 11.18 2.59 14.53
CA TYR A 126 12.23 3.05 13.66
C TYR A 126 13.54 3.31 14.40
N ARG A 127 13.57 3.71 15.70
CA ARG A 127 14.80 4.01 16.48
C ARG A 127 15.80 2.84 16.58
N ARG A 128 15.42 1.68 16.06
CA ARG A 128 16.23 0.45 16.00
C ARG A 128 17.41 0.63 15.06
N GLU A 129 18.44 -0.17 15.28
CA GLU A 129 19.62 -0.15 14.44
C GLU A 129 19.26 -0.41 12.96
N PRO A 130 19.99 0.18 12.01
CA PRO A 130 19.79 -0.08 10.58
C PRO A 130 19.78 -1.57 10.22
N SER A 131 20.54 -2.39 10.95
CA SER A 131 20.60 -3.85 10.83
C SER A 131 19.26 -4.54 11.11
N CYS A 132 18.48 -4.07 12.09
CA CYS A 132 17.12 -4.58 12.33
C CYS A 132 16.23 -4.35 11.09
N TRP A 133 16.35 -3.20 10.45
CA TRP A 133 15.49 -2.83 9.34
C TRP A 133 15.86 -3.50 8.03
N ARG A 134 17.14 -3.36 7.64
CA ARG A 134 17.64 -3.90 6.39
C ARG A 134 17.73 -5.42 6.45
N ASP A 135 18.40 -5.95 7.47
CA ASP A 135 18.75 -7.36 7.54
C ASP A 135 17.71 -8.20 8.30
N GLY A 136 16.92 -7.56 9.16
CA GLY A 136 15.82 -8.18 9.89
C GLY A 136 14.50 -8.09 9.14
N VAL A 137 13.80 -6.96 9.27
CA VAL A 137 12.43 -6.75 8.77
C VAL A 137 12.35 -6.90 7.25
N GLY A 138 13.28 -6.29 6.51
CA GLY A 138 13.36 -6.39 5.05
C GLY A 138 13.48 -7.84 4.59
N ASN A 139 14.51 -8.55 5.05
CA ASN A 139 14.75 -9.95 4.69
C ASN A 139 13.61 -10.89 5.11
N ALA A 140 13.07 -10.73 6.33
CA ALA A 140 11.93 -11.52 6.80
C ALA A 140 10.71 -11.30 5.90
N SER A 141 10.41 -10.03 5.58
CA SER A 141 9.28 -9.70 4.72
C SER A 141 9.47 -10.20 3.30
N GLU A 142 10.66 -10.08 2.70
CA GLU A 142 10.93 -10.62 1.36
C GLU A 142 10.79 -12.13 1.32
N THR A 143 11.35 -12.82 2.32
CA THR A 143 11.24 -14.28 2.45
C THR A 143 9.77 -14.69 2.57
N CYS A 144 9.01 -13.99 3.41
CA CYS A 144 7.60 -14.30 3.59
C CYS A 144 6.75 -13.95 2.37
N ILE A 145 7.01 -12.85 1.67
CA ILE A 145 6.32 -12.56 0.42
C ILE A 145 6.58 -13.67 -0.61
N LYS A 146 7.84 -14.05 -0.81
CA LYS A 146 8.21 -15.10 -1.76
C LYS A 146 7.56 -16.46 -1.46
N ASN A 147 7.35 -16.77 -0.19
CA ASN A 147 6.80 -18.07 0.23
C ASN A 147 5.28 -18.08 0.35
N SER A 148 4.67 -16.94 0.68
CA SER A 148 3.25 -16.83 1.01
C SER A 148 2.42 -16.26 -0.15
N PHE A 149 2.96 -15.32 -0.93
CA PHE A 149 2.28 -14.74 -2.09
C PHE A 149 2.69 -15.46 -3.37
N LYS A 150 1.77 -16.27 -3.89
CA LYS A 150 1.92 -16.95 -5.19
C LYS A 150 1.12 -16.22 -6.27
N SER A 151 0.23 -15.32 -5.88
CA SER A 151 -0.53 -14.49 -6.80
C SER A 151 0.40 -13.67 -7.70
N LYS A 152 0.02 -13.63 -8.98
CA LYS A 152 0.55 -12.67 -9.95
C LYS A 152 -0.44 -11.53 -10.20
N ALA A 153 -1.43 -11.37 -9.31
CA ALA A 153 -2.38 -10.28 -9.40
C ALA A 153 -1.63 -8.95 -9.24
N PRO A 154 -1.86 -8.00 -10.15
CA PRO A 154 -1.28 -6.66 -10.02
C PRO A 154 -1.94 -5.92 -8.86
N LEU A 155 -1.26 -4.89 -8.33
CA LEU A 155 -1.77 -4.16 -7.16
C LEU A 155 -3.04 -3.35 -7.48
N TYR A 156 -3.25 -3.02 -8.76
CA TYR A 156 -4.45 -2.31 -9.23
C TYR A 156 -5.68 -3.21 -9.43
N ASP A 157 -5.59 -4.53 -9.21
CA ASP A 157 -6.72 -5.46 -9.36
C ASP A 157 -7.13 -6.05 -8.00
N ILE A 158 -7.89 -5.26 -7.23
CA ILE A 158 -8.35 -5.63 -5.88
C ILE A 158 -9.19 -6.91 -5.90
N ALA A 159 -10.09 -7.04 -6.87
CA ALA A 159 -10.96 -8.22 -6.97
C ALA A 159 -10.13 -9.50 -7.13
N LYS A 160 -9.11 -9.48 -7.99
CA LYS A 160 -8.21 -10.62 -8.12
C LYS A 160 -7.35 -10.83 -6.89
N LEU A 161 -6.89 -9.77 -6.22
CA LEU A 161 -6.18 -9.90 -4.94
C LEU A 161 -7.04 -10.54 -3.84
N GLN A 162 -8.36 -10.30 -3.85
CA GLN A 162 -9.32 -10.90 -2.92
C GLN A 162 -9.41 -12.42 -3.05
N ASP A 163 -9.30 -12.96 -4.27
CA ASP A 163 -9.25 -14.40 -4.50
C ASP A 163 -8.05 -15.06 -3.78
N HIS A 164 -7.04 -14.26 -3.40
CA HIS A 164 -5.83 -14.69 -2.72
C HIS A 164 -5.77 -14.27 -1.23
N CYS A 165 -6.91 -14.02 -0.59
CA CYS A 165 -6.95 -13.66 0.85
C CYS A 165 -6.32 -14.67 1.81
N SER A 166 -6.27 -15.95 1.42
CA SER A 166 -5.53 -16.97 2.16
C SER A 166 -4.01 -16.75 2.15
N GLU A 167 -3.47 -16.11 1.10
CA GLU A 167 -2.04 -15.77 0.95
C GLU A 167 -1.63 -14.64 1.91
N PHE A 168 -2.49 -13.63 2.09
CA PHE A 168 -2.28 -12.59 3.11
C PHE A 168 -2.24 -13.18 4.53
N SER A 169 -3.08 -14.18 4.81
CA SER A 169 -3.07 -14.90 6.08
C SER A 169 -1.81 -15.76 6.26
N ALA A 170 -1.33 -16.39 5.18
CA ALA A 170 -0.07 -17.12 5.19
C ALA A 170 1.13 -16.18 5.42
N TYR A 171 1.10 -14.97 4.85
CA TYR A 171 2.12 -13.95 5.06
C TYR A 171 2.14 -13.45 6.51
N GLU A 172 0.98 -13.16 7.10
CA GLU A 172 0.84 -12.80 8.52
C GLU A 172 1.45 -13.87 9.44
N LYS A 173 1.13 -15.15 9.17
CA LYS A 173 1.69 -16.29 9.89
C LYS A 173 3.21 -16.38 9.71
N CYS A 174 3.70 -16.28 8.47
CA CYS A 174 5.12 -16.36 8.16
C CYS A 174 5.92 -15.26 8.89
N MET A 175 5.43 -14.02 8.93
CA MET A 175 6.10 -12.91 9.62
C MET A 175 6.16 -13.12 11.13
N THR A 176 5.15 -13.78 11.70
CA THR A 176 5.12 -14.13 13.13
C THR A 176 6.15 -15.22 13.46
N GLU A 177 6.28 -16.22 12.59
CA GLU A 177 7.20 -17.36 12.74
C GLU A 177 8.65 -16.96 12.45
N ASN A 178 8.89 -16.12 11.44
CA ASN A 178 10.20 -15.62 11.05
C ASN A 178 10.52 -14.29 11.74
N LYS A 179 10.50 -14.30 13.07
CA LYS A 179 10.85 -13.11 13.86
C LYS A 179 12.24 -12.60 13.44
N PRO A 180 12.38 -11.31 13.10
CA PRO A 180 13.68 -10.78 12.70
C PRO A 180 14.64 -10.81 13.90
N LYS A 181 15.61 -11.73 13.87
CA LYS A 181 16.52 -12.02 14.99
C LYS A 181 17.35 -10.81 15.43
N SER A 182 17.66 -9.91 14.49
CA SER A 182 18.39 -8.67 14.72
C SER A 182 17.52 -7.54 15.29
N CYS A 183 16.25 -7.82 15.60
CA CYS A 183 15.30 -6.84 16.10
C CYS A 183 14.82 -7.16 17.52
N PRO A 184 14.45 -6.14 18.32
CA PRO A 184 13.83 -6.34 19.62
C PRO A 184 12.51 -7.13 19.57
N GLN A 185 12.14 -7.75 20.69
CA GLN A 185 11.02 -8.71 20.75
C GLN A 185 9.64 -8.12 20.37
N ASP A 186 9.44 -6.83 20.56
CA ASP A 186 8.21 -6.08 20.26
C ASP A 186 8.04 -5.73 18.77
N THR A 187 9.03 -6.01 17.90
CA THR A 187 8.95 -5.71 16.45
C THR A 187 7.71 -6.32 15.81
N ILE A 188 7.42 -7.58 16.15
CA ILE A 188 6.27 -8.29 15.60
C ILE A 188 4.95 -7.69 16.10
N ALA A 189 4.91 -7.22 17.35
CA ALA A 189 3.73 -6.53 17.87
C ALA A 189 3.44 -5.23 17.10
N ILE A 190 4.45 -4.61 16.50
CA ILE A 190 4.29 -3.42 15.65
C ILE A 190 3.93 -3.79 14.21
N LEU A 191 4.55 -4.82 13.65
CA LEU A 191 4.30 -5.28 12.28
C LEU A 191 2.92 -5.89 12.08
N LEU A 192 2.41 -6.65 13.05
CA LEU A 192 1.15 -7.38 12.90
C LEU A 192 -0.06 -6.47 12.62
N PRO A 193 -0.26 -5.34 13.32
CA PRO A 193 -1.32 -4.39 12.98
C PRO A 193 -1.23 -3.85 11.54
N ILE A 194 -0.02 -3.60 11.03
CA ILE A 194 0.21 -3.13 9.65
C ILE A 194 -0.25 -4.20 8.65
N ILE A 195 0.22 -5.45 8.84
CA ILE A 195 -0.13 -6.59 7.99
C ILE A 195 -1.65 -6.85 8.03
N LYS A 196 -2.27 -6.73 9.20
CA LYS A 196 -3.71 -6.86 9.36
C LYS A 196 -4.49 -5.77 8.65
N SER A 197 -3.99 -4.53 8.63
CA SER A 197 -4.63 -3.42 7.92
C SER A 197 -4.67 -3.71 6.42
N ILE A 198 -3.55 -4.18 5.85
CA ILE A 198 -3.48 -4.61 4.44
C ILE A 198 -4.47 -5.74 4.17
N LYS A 199 -4.40 -6.81 4.96
CA LYS A 199 -5.27 -7.97 4.80
C LYS A 199 -6.75 -7.58 4.89
N ASN A 200 -7.14 -6.81 5.89
CA ASN A 200 -8.53 -6.42 6.08
C ASN A 200 -9.00 -5.48 4.96
N GLY A 201 -8.18 -4.51 4.58
CA GLY A 201 -8.54 -3.57 3.52
C GLY A 201 -8.61 -4.21 2.13
N ILE A 202 -7.88 -5.30 1.87
CA ILE A 202 -8.07 -6.08 0.63
C ILE A 202 -9.24 -7.05 0.78
N CYS A 203 -9.25 -7.87 1.83
CA CYS A 203 -10.12 -9.05 1.95
C CYS A 203 -11.53 -8.78 2.44
N ASN A 204 -11.74 -7.67 3.13
CA ASN A 204 -13.04 -7.30 3.67
C ASN A 204 -13.62 -6.06 2.97
N ASP A 205 -12.93 -5.50 1.97
CA ASP A 205 -13.49 -4.41 1.18
C ASP A 205 -14.61 -4.95 0.30
N ILE A 206 -15.77 -4.32 0.41
CA ILE A 206 -16.92 -4.65 -0.41
C ILE A 206 -16.70 -3.96 -1.75
N VAL A 207 -16.27 -4.73 -2.77
CA VAL A 207 -16.16 -4.23 -4.13
C VAL A 207 -17.53 -3.72 -4.57
N PRO A 208 -17.69 -2.42 -4.90
CA PRO A 208 -18.91 -1.92 -5.52
C PRO A 208 -19.09 -2.65 -6.85
N GLY A 209 -20.02 -3.61 -6.91
CA GLY A 209 -20.31 -4.41 -8.09
C GLY A 209 -20.35 -5.92 -7.87
N ALA A 210 -19.68 -6.48 -6.86
CA ALA A 210 -19.72 -7.94 -6.63
C ALA A 210 -21.07 -8.41 -6.07
N ASP A 211 -21.71 -7.58 -5.24
CA ASP A 211 -23.06 -7.81 -4.78
C ASP A 211 -24.11 -7.43 -5.82
N ASP A 212 -23.87 -6.41 -6.65
CA ASP A 212 -24.79 -6.06 -7.74
C ASP A 212 -24.87 -7.16 -8.79
N TYR A 213 -23.78 -7.87 -9.13
CA TYR A 213 -23.86 -9.04 -10.00
C TYR A 213 -24.60 -10.21 -9.35
N LYS A 214 -24.42 -10.46 -8.05
CA LYS A 214 -25.17 -11.50 -7.33
C LYS A 214 -26.64 -11.15 -7.16
N GLN A 215 -26.97 -9.87 -7.01
CA GLN A 215 -28.34 -9.37 -6.91
C GLN A 215 -29.00 -9.34 -8.30
N PHE A 216 -28.27 -9.00 -9.35
CA PHE A 216 -28.70 -9.09 -10.75
C PHE A 216 -28.93 -10.54 -11.16
N PHE A 217 -28.05 -11.48 -10.81
CA PHE A 217 -28.28 -12.91 -11.04
C PHE A 217 -29.40 -13.49 -10.16
N LYS A 218 -29.54 -13.05 -8.89
CA LYS A 218 -30.70 -13.45 -8.07
C LYS A 218 -32.01 -12.92 -8.62
N GLN A 219 -32.04 -11.68 -9.13
CA GLN A 219 -33.23 -11.09 -9.73
C GLN A 219 -33.55 -11.72 -11.09
N ALA A 220 -32.54 -11.95 -11.94
CA ALA A 220 -32.70 -12.64 -13.23
C ALA A 220 -33.15 -14.09 -13.06
N LEU A 221 -32.57 -14.85 -12.12
CA LEU A 221 -32.98 -16.23 -11.83
C LEU A 221 -34.33 -16.33 -11.10
N SER A 222 -34.78 -15.25 -10.44
CA SER A 222 -36.13 -15.17 -9.86
C SER A 222 -37.21 -14.71 -10.84
N ALA A 223 -36.83 -14.08 -11.95
CA ALA A 223 -37.74 -13.62 -12.98
C ALA A 223 -38.07 -14.73 -14.02
N ASP A 224 -37.19 -15.72 -14.19
CA ASP A 224 -37.36 -16.82 -15.17
C ASP A 224 -38.07 -18.07 -14.61
N PHE A 225 -38.73 -17.99 -13.45
CA PHE A 225 -39.58 -19.06 -12.89
C PHE A 225 -41.08 -18.70 -12.83
N MET A 226 -41.51 -17.73 -13.64
CA MET A 226 -42.93 -17.43 -13.85
C MET A 226 -43.25 -17.25 -15.33
N PHE A 227 -43.04 -18.30 -16.14
CA PHE A 227 -43.89 -18.62 -17.31
C PHE A 227 -43.87 -20.13 -17.56
#